data_AF-A0A2B2BVA1-F1
#
_entry.id   AF-A0A2B2BVA1-F1
#
_cell.length_a   1.000
_cell.length_b   1.000
_cell.length_c   1.000
_cell.angle_alpha   90.00
_cell.angle_beta   90.00
_cell.angle_gamma   90.00
#
_symmetry.space_group_name_H-M   'P 1'
#
loop_
_entity.id
_entity.type
_entity.pdbx_description
1 polymer ?
#
loop_
_entity_poly.entity_id
_entity_poly.type
_entity_poly.pdbx_seq_one_letter_code
_entity_poly.pdbx_strand_id
1 'polypeptide(L)'
;MVMKKREVVKYVKENETAALERVSQILDKKTNLQSFNGIIGGKNATYEVDPLEYDTPESYIEAWMLSHQQRYNDEKHFSYSKSSHRVYNLLQDNFVKDFIENYLARTYFKKHGE
;
A
#
# COMPACT_ATOMS: atom_id res chain seq x y z
N MET A 1 -12.21 2.84 -11.97
CA MET A 1 -13.32 2.47 -11.05
C MET A 1 -13.31 3.50 -9.95
N VAL A 2 -14.44 4.11 -9.60
CA VAL A 2 -14.49 5.15 -8.55
C VAL A 2 -14.67 4.48 -7.18
N MET A 3 -13.70 4.68 -6.30
CA MET A 3 -13.65 4.22 -4.93
C MET A 3 -14.48 5.15 -4.05
N LYS A 4 -15.37 4.57 -3.24
CA LYS A 4 -16.18 5.34 -2.28
C LYS A 4 -15.66 5.11 -0.88
N LYS A 5 -15.51 6.18 -0.10
CA LYS A 5 -15.01 6.12 1.28
C LYS A 5 -15.66 5.01 2.11
N ARG A 6 -17.00 4.92 2.12
CA ARG A 6 -17.72 3.94 2.95
C ARG A 6 -17.36 2.51 2.60
N GLU A 7 -17.25 2.21 1.30
CA GLU A 7 -16.90 0.89 0.78
C GLU A 7 -15.44 0.55 1.12
N VAL A 8 -14.53 1.49 0.89
CA VAL A 8 -13.11 1.36 1.24
C VAL A 8 -12.91 1.10 2.74
N VAL A 9 -13.52 1.92 3.60
CA VAL A 9 -13.38 1.78 5.06
C VAL A 9 -13.96 0.44 5.53
N LYS A 10 -15.10 0.03 4.98
CA LYS A 10 -15.71 -1.26 5.28
C LYS A 10 -14.80 -2.41 4.83
N TYR A 11 -14.31 -2.37 3.60
CA TYR A 11 -13.43 -3.38 3.03
C TYR A 11 -12.17 -3.56 3.88
N VAL A 12 -11.47 -2.47 4.22
CA VAL A 12 -10.25 -2.54 5.03
C VAL A 12 -10.54 -3.20 6.38
N LYS A 13 -11.65 -2.81 7.04
CA LYS A 13 -12.03 -3.37 8.34
C LYS A 13 -12.37 -4.86 8.26
N GLU A 14 -13.11 -5.29 7.24
CA GLU A 14 -13.55 -6.69 7.10
C GLU A 14 -12.41 -7.62 6.68
N ASN A 15 -11.41 -7.11 5.96
CA ASN A 15 -10.31 -7.92 5.41
C ASN A 15 -8.98 -7.79 6.18
N GLU A 16 -8.90 -6.91 7.20
CA GLU A 16 -7.64 -6.60 7.91
C GLU A 16 -6.92 -7.86 8.42
N THR A 17 -7.62 -8.72 9.17
CA THR A 17 -7.00 -9.93 9.75
C THR A 17 -6.44 -10.85 8.66
N ALA A 18 -7.24 -11.16 7.64
CA ALA A 18 -6.83 -12.05 6.55
C ALA A 18 -5.67 -11.45 5.74
N ALA A 19 -5.67 -10.14 5.50
CA ALA A 19 -4.60 -9.45 4.80
C ALA A 19 -3.30 -9.47 5.61
N LEU A 20 -3.35 -9.18 6.91
CA LEU A 20 -2.17 -9.20 7.78
C LEU A 20 -1.59 -10.61 7.94
N GLU A 21 -2.43 -11.65 7.96
CA GLU A 21 -1.97 -13.05 7.93
C GLU A 21 -1.20 -13.37 6.64
N ARG A 22 -1.75 -13.02 5.47
CA ARG A 22 -1.07 -13.25 4.19
C ARG A 22 0.21 -12.44 4.05
N VAL A 23 0.19 -11.17 4.45
CA VAL A 23 1.39 -10.32 4.50
C VAL A 23 2.45 -10.96 5.39
N SER A 24 2.05 -11.55 6.53
CA SER A 24 2.98 -12.22 7.42
C SER A 24 3.61 -13.46 6.78
N GLN A 25 2.85 -14.23 6.01
CA GLN A 25 3.33 -15.40 5.27
C GLN A 25 4.29 -14.98 4.15
N ILE A 26 3.94 -13.97 3.35
CA ILE A 26 4.77 -13.49 2.22
C ILE A 26 6.10 -12.93 2.71
N LEU A 27 6.11 -12.23 3.85
CA LEU A 27 7.31 -11.62 4.41
C LEU A 27 8.08 -12.52 5.38
N ASP A 28 7.59 -13.73 5.63
CA ASP A 28 8.08 -14.64 6.67
C ASP A 28 8.29 -13.93 8.02
N LYS A 29 7.34 -13.07 8.38
CA LYS A 29 7.42 -12.20 9.56
C LYS A 29 6.06 -11.80 10.06
N LYS A 30 5.80 -12.01 11.36
CA LYS A 30 4.59 -11.53 12.02
C LYS A 30 4.40 -10.04 11.78
N THR A 31 3.30 -9.71 11.11
CA THR A 31 2.94 -8.34 10.71
C THR A 31 1.63 -7.96 11.37
N ASN A 32 1.64 -6.83 12.06
CA ASN A 32 0.45 -6.15 12.57
C ASN A 32 0.18 -4.85 11.80
N LEU A 33 -0.96 -4.20 12.07
CA LEU A 33 -1.35 -2.97 11.36
C LEU A 33 -0.30 -1.85 11.45
N GLN A 34 0.40 -1.71 12.60
CA GLN A 34 1.44 -0.70 12.77
C GLN A 34 2.63 -0.96 11.84
N SER A 35 3.11 -2.21 11.81
CA SER A 35 4.20 -2.61 10.91
C SER A 35 3.79 -2.55 9.44
N PHE A 36 2.55 -2.93 9.12
CA PHE A 36 1.99 -2.80 7.78
C PHE A 36 1.96 -1.33 7.33
N ASN A 37 1.52 -0.41 8.21
CA ASN A 37 1.57 1.02 7.93
C ASN A 37 3.00 1.51 7.64
N GLY A 38 4.02 1.02 8.33
CA GLY A 38 5.42 1.37 8.02
C GLY A 38 5.91 0.82 6.67
N ILE A 39 5.41 -0.35 6.27
CA ILE A 39 5.76 -0.99 4.99
C ILE A 39 5.09 -0.26 3.81
N ILE A 40 3.81 0.10 3.94
CA ILE A 40 2.98 0.68 2.89
C ILE A 40 2.81 2.18 3.07
N GLY A 41 2.03 2.62 4.07
CA GLY A 41 1.69 4.04 4.27
C GLY A 41 2.91 4.95 4.51
N GLY A 42 3.94 4.45 5.17
CA GLY A 42 5.20 5.18 5.39
C GLY A 42 6.03 5.39 4.12
N LYS A 43 5.64 4.82 2.97
CA LYS A 43 6.37 5.00 1.71
C LYS A 43 6.00 6.27 0.96
N ASN A 44 4.91 6.94 1.33
CA ASN A 44 4.52 8.22 0.72
C ASN A 44 5.69 9.22 0.69
N ALA A 45 6.42 9.36 1.79
CA ALA A 45 7.59 10.24 1.86
C ALA A 45 8.78 9.73 1.01
N THR A 46 8.98 8.41 0.91
CA THR A 46 10.04 7.82 0.07
C THR A 46 9.75 7.91 -1.42
N TYR A 47 8.48 7.93 -1.77
CA TYR A 47 7.96 7.99 -3.13
C TYR A 47 7.60 9.42 -3.54
N GLU A 48 7.70 10.38 -2.63
CA GLU A 48 7.33 11.78 -2.86
C GLU A 48 5.89 11.92 -3.36
N VAL A 49 4.98 11.11 -2.80
CA VAL A 49 3.55 11.10 -3.12
C VAL A 49 2.77 11.56 -1.89
N ASP A 50 2.28 12.80 -1.90
CA ASP A 50 1.34 13.30 -0.88
C ASP A 50 -0.10 13.08 -1.33
N PRO A 51 -0.95 12.35 -0.57
CA PRO A 51 -2.36 12.19 -0.90
C PRO A 51 -3.10 13.50 -1.20
N LEU A 52 -2.72 14.61 -0.55
CA LEU A 52 -3.38 15.93 -0.72
C LEU A 52 -3.10 16.62 -2.06
N GLU A 53 -2.15 16.12 -2.85
CA GLU A 53 -1.80 16.66 -4.16
C GLU A 53 -2.63 16.06 -5.31
N TYR A 54 -3.57 15.16 -5.00
CA TYR A 54 -4.35 14.42 -5.99
C TYR A 54 -5.84 14.69 -5.80
N ASP A 55 -6.58 14.80 -6.89
CA ASP A 55 -8.03 15.08 -6.86
C ASP A 55 -8.86 13.83 -6.51
N THR A 56 -8.30 12.63 -6.68
CA THR A 56 -9.00 11.36 -6.46
C THR A 56 -8.11 10.33 -5.74
N PRO A 57 -8.69 9.38 -4.98
CA PRO A 57 -7.91 8.31 -4.38
C PRO A 57 -7.23 7.42 -5.43
N GLU A 58 -7.83 7.22 -6.61
CA GLU A 58 -7.25 6.40 -7.67
C GLU A 58 -6.00 7.03 -8.26
N SER A 59 -6.02 8.34 -8.52
CA SER A 59 -4.85 9.04 -9.08
C SER A 59 -3.70 9.05 -8.09
N TYR A 60 -3.99 9.21 -6.80
CA TYR A 60 -3.02 9.03 -5.72
C TYR A 60 -2.43 7.60 -5.68
N ILE A 61 -3.27 6.56 -5.77
CA ILE A 61 -2.82 5.17 -5.77
C ILE A 61 -1.97 4.87 -7.00
N GLU A 62 -2.38 5.34 -8.18
CA GLU A 62 -1.63 5.16 -9.43
C GLU A 62 -0.24 5.79 -9.33
N ALA A 63 -0.16 7.02 -8.83
CA ALA A 63 1.12 7.69 -8.60
C ALA A 63 2.00 6.94 -7.59
N TRP A 64 1.41 6.41 -6.51
CA TRP A 64 2.12 5.58 -5.54
C TRP A 64 2.68 4.30 -6.18
N MET A 65 1.88 3.61 -6.99
CA MET A 65 2.28 2.37 -7.68
C MET A 65 3.37 2.62 -8.71
N LEU A 66 3.27 3.70 -9.49
CA LEU A 66 4.29 4.11 -10.46
C LEU A 66 5.62 4.43 -9.76
N SER A 67 5.57 5.22 -8.69
CA SER A 67 6.76 5.58 -7.91
C SER A 67 7.40 4.36 -7.24
N HIS A 68 6.57 3.44 -6.74
CA HIS A 68 7.06 2.15 -6.24
C HIS A 68 7.78 1.36 -7.35
N GLN A 69 7.18 1.26 -8.53
CA GLN A 69 7.76 0.51 -9.65
C GLN A 69 9.09 1.09 -10.11
N GLN A 70 9.21 2.43 -10.19
CA GLN A 70 10.48 3.10 -10.47
C GLN A 70 11.53 2.73 -9.42
N ARG A 71 11.21 2.90 -8.13
CA ARG A 71 12.12 2.56 -7.03
C ARG A 71 12.53 1.08 -7.05
N TYR A 72 11.60 0.17 -7.32
CA TYR A 72 11.90 -1.24 -7.45
C TYR A 72 12.83 -1.52 -8.63
N ASN A 73 12.61 -0.90 -9.78
CA ASN A 73 13.46 -1.09 -10.96
C ASN A 73 14.91 -0.64 -10.72
N ASP A 74 15.12 0.43 -9.97
CA ASP A 74 16.46 0.90 -9.58
C ASP A 74 17.15 -0.07 -8.60
N GLU A 75 16.35 -0.77 -7.79
CA GLU A 75 16.85 -1.56 -6.67
C GLU A 75 16.85 -3.07 -6.89
N LYS A 76 16.15 -3.58 -7.92
CA LYS A 76 15.87 -5.02 -8.11
C LYS A 76 17.09 -5.93 -8.23
N HIS A 77 18.26 -5.36 -8.53
CA HIS A 77 19.54 -6.08 -8.68
C HIS A 77 20.49 -5.87 -7.49
N PHE A 78 20.05 -5.22 -6.42
CA PHE A 78 20.85 -5.10 -5.20
C PHE A 78 21.07 -6.47 -4.57
N SER A 79 22.26 -6.69 -4.01
CA SER A 79 22.67 -7.97 -3.40
C SER A 79 21.94 -8.31 -2.10
N TYR A 80 21.15 -7.38 -1.54
CA TYR A 80 20.39 -7.56 -0.31
C TYR A 80 18.96 -7.05 -0.46
N SER A 81 18.04 -7.65 0.29
CA SER A 81 16.62 -7.30 0.25
C SER A 81 16.39 -5.90 0.83
N LYS A 82 15.83 -5.02 -0.01
CA LYS A 82 15.39 -3.67 0.35
C LYS A 82 13.88 -3.59 0.55
N SER A 83 13.41 -2.43 1.03
CA SER A 83 11.98 -2.23 1.24
C SER A 83 11.15 -2.32 -0.04
N SER A 84 11.68 -1.89 -1.18
CA SER A 84 11.06 -2.04 -2.50
C SER A 84 10.83 -3.51 -2.86
N HIS A 85 11.81 -4.39 -2.62
CA HIS A 85 11.66 -5.84 -2.84
C HIS A 85 10.51 -6.44 -2.01
N ARG A 86 10.39 -6.03 -0.73
CA ARG A 86 9.30 -6.51 0.12
C ARG A 86 7.94 -6.07 -0.40
N VAL A 87 7.79 -4.79 -0.75
CA VAL A 87 6.53 -4.27 -1.30
C VAL A 87 6.21 -4.94 -2.64
N TYR A 88 7.22 -5.14 -3.50
CA TYR A 88 7.04 -5.85 -4.76
C TYR A 88 6.49 -7.27 -4.56
N ASN A 89 7.04 -8.02 -3.59
CA ASN A 89 6.55 -9.37 -3.25
C ASN A 89 5.09 -9.35 -2.77
N LEU A 90 4.70 -8.35 -1.96
CA LEU A 90 3.32 -8.20 -1.52
C LEU A 90 2.36 -7.94 -2.68
N LEU A 91 2.78 -7.12 -3.65
CA LEU A 91 1.97 -6.78 -4.82
C LEU A 91 1.80 -7.96 -5.81
N GLN A 92 2.54 -9.06 -5.66
CA GLN A 92 2.33 -10.26 -6.46
C GLN A 92 1.11 -11.08 -6.01
N ASP A 93 0.65 -10.93 -4.76
CA ASP A 93 -0.59 -11.55 -4.29
C ASP A 93 -1.76 -10.60 -4.59
N ASN A 94 -2.69 -11.03 -5.44
CA ASN A 94 -3.82 -10.20 -5.88
C ASN A 94 -4.70 -9.69 -4.73
N PHE A 95 -4.89 -10.49 -3.67
CA PHE A 95 -5.70 -10.09 -2.52
C PHE A 95 -4.96 -9.06 -1.67
N VAL A 96 -3.67 -9.27 -1.43
CA VAL A 96 -2.85 -8.31 -0.69
C VAL A 96 -2.70 -7.01 -1.47
N LYS A 97 -2.57 -7.07 -2.80
CA LYS A 97 -2.58 -5.89 -3.67
C LYS A 97 -3.87 -5.10 -3.53
N ASP A 98 -5.03 -5.75 -3.66
CA ASP A 98 -6.34 -5.10 -3.50
C ASP A 98 -6.50 -4.47 -2.10
N PHE A 99 -6.03 -5.16 -1.06
CA PHE A 99 -5.97 -4.60 0.29
C PHE A 99 -5.05 -3.37 0.41
N ILE A 100 -3.88 -3.38 -0.23
CA ILE A 100 -2.96 -2.24 -0.27
C ILE A 100 -3.63 -1.03 -0.95
N GLU A 101 -4.28 -1.23 -2.10
CA GLU A 101 -4.98 -0.17 -2.82
C GLU A 101 -6.08 0.45 -1.95
N ASN A 102 -6.92 -0.38 -1.32
CA ASN A 102 -7.94 0.09 -0.38
C ASN A 102 -7.35 0.78 0.86
N TYR A 103 -6.21 0.32 1.36
CA TYR A 103 -5.53 0.94 2.50
C TYR A 103 -4.97 2.32 2.15
N LEU A 104 -4.42 2.47 0.96
CA LEU A 104 -3.96 3.75 0.41
C LEU A 104 -5.17 4.70 0.19
N ALA A 105 -6.25 4.23 -0.43
CA ALA A 105 -7.50 4.99 -0.56
C ALA A 105 -8.03 5.49 0.79
N ARG A 106 -8.03 4.63 1.81
CA ARG A 106 -8.43 5.02 3.18
C ARG A 106 -7.55 6.14 3.73
N THR A 107 -6.26 6.12 3.42
CA THR A 107 -5.30 7.17 3.82
C THR A 107 -5.62 8.49 3.13
N TYR A 108 -5.93 8.45 1.83
CA TYR A 108 -6.39 9.60 1.06
C TYR A 108 -7.63 10.24 1.68
N PHE A 109 -8.70 9.46 1.91
CA PHE A 109 -9.95 9.99 2.49
C PHE A 109 -9.72 10.60 3.87
N LYS A 110 -8.93 9.92 4.72
CA LYS A 110 -8.59 10.43 6.05
C LYS A 110 -7.89 11.80 6.00
N LYS A 111 -7.04 12.03 4.99
CA LYS A 111 -6.29 13.28 4.83
C LYS A 111 -7.17 14.42 4.33
N HIS A 112 -8.13 14.13 3.46
CA HIS A 112 -9.08 15.13 2.93
C HIS A 112 -10.21 15.47 3.91
N GLY A 113 -10.26 14.85 5.10
CA GLY A 113 -11.35 15.06 6.05
C GLY A 113 -12.67 14.46 5.58
N GLU A 114 -12.65 13.71 4.48
CA GLU A 114 -13.80 13.03 3.92
C GLU A 114 -14.15 11.81 4.72
#